data_AF-A0A931XXH6-F1
#
_entry.id   AF-A0A931XXH6-F1
#
_cell.length_a   1.000
_cell.length_b   1.000
_cell.length_c   1.000
_cell.angle_alpha   90.00
_cell.angle_beta   90.00
_cell.angle_gamma   90.00
#
_symmetry.space_group_name_H-M   'P 1'
#
loop_
_entity.id
_entity.type
_entity.pdbx_description
1 polymer ?
#
loop_
_entity_poly.entity_id
_entity_poly.type
_entity_poly.pdbx_seq_one_letter_code
_entity_poly.pdbx_strand_id
1 'polypeptide(L)'
;MTEIPSATGAAFHELLGVARAMGDDGWTRALSPDTRAALSASADALFPDELFLEALVAADDALAGGSGALATAVGRARADALVGPAAPSLGGDPFRFLKEAASLFYERRTNYGAASVELVPRKAILRLVVSEALARRLGARNRGPLLAGAFLERGVELVSGTTQAARYIGHAPRIDTRFERPMVNLMFEFDLDES
;
A
#
# COMPACT_ATOMS: atom_id res chain seq x y z
N MET A 1 -4.31 -1.27 -26.07
CA MET A 1 -3.96 -0.36 -24.96
C MET A 1 -2.75 -0.96 -24.27
N THR A 2 -1.60 -0.29 -24.29
CA THR A 2 -0.40 -0.75 -23.59
C THR A 2 -0.60 -0.48 -22.11
N GLU A 3 -0.48 -1.49 -21.26
CA GLU A 3 -0.59 -1.30 -19.83
C GLU A 3 0.64 -0.57 -19.31
N ILE A 4 0.42 0.48 -18.52
CA ILE A 4 1.52 1.31 -18.04
C ILE A 4 1.95 0.75 -16.70
N PRO A 5 3.20 0.28 -16.60
CA PRO A 5 3.66 -0.36 -15.39
C PRO A 5 3.67 0.59 -14.21
N SER A 6 3.22 0.10 -13.06
CA SER A 6 3.00 0.86 -11.83
C SER A 6 3.60 0.16 -10.60
N ALA A 7 3.74 -1.16 -10.65
CA ALA A 7 4.41 -1.99 -9.67
C ALA A 7 5.81 -2.36 -10.15
N THR A 8 6.75 -2.51 -9.22
CA THR A 8 8.07 -3.08 -9.51
C THR A 8 8.16 -4.51 -9.01
N GLY A 9 9.12 -5.30 -9.50
CA GLY A 9 9.44 -6.62 -8.96
C GLY A 9 9.72 -6.59 -7.45
N ALA A 10 10.23 -5.47 -6.91
CA ALA A 10 10.41 -5.29 -5.47
C ALA A 10 9.09 -5.43 -4.69
N ALA A 11 7.96 -4.94 -5.21
CA ALA A 11 6.66 -5.11 -4.57
C ALA A 11 6.24 -6.59 -4.53
N PHE A 12 6.54 -7.36 -5.58
CA PHE A 12 6.29 -8.81 -5.60
C PHE A 12 7.21 -9.57 -4.62
N HIS A 13 8.46 -9.15 -4.46
CA HIS A 13 9.37 -9.71 -3.47
C HIS A 13 8.91 -9.45 -2.03
N GLU A 14 8.39 -8.25 -1.74
CA GLU A 14 7.76 -7.92 -0.44
C GLU A 14 6.60 -8.88 -0.14
N LEU A 15 5.71 -9.07 -1.12
CA LEU A 15 4.58 -10.02 -1.03
C LEU A 15 5.07 -11.46 -0.76
N LEU A 16 6.05 -11.93 -1.52
CA LEU A 16 6.62 -13.28 -1.34
C LEU A 16 7.28 -13.47 0.02
N GLY A 17 8.00 -12.47 0.51
CA GLY A 17 8.63 -12.51 1.83
C GLY A 17 7.59 -12.74 2.93
N VAL A 18 6.49 -11.98 2.88
CA VAL A 18 5.37 -12.12 3.83
C VAL A 18 4.65 -13.47 3.66
N ALA A 19 4.33 -13.86 2.43
CA ALA A 19 3.66 -15.13 2.17
C ALA A 19 4.47 -16.33 2.70
N ARG A 20 5.79 -16.32 2.53
CA ARG A 20 6.69 -17.35 3.08
C ARG A 20 6.67 -17.38 4.60
N ALA A 21 6.68 -16.21 5.26
CA ALA A 21 6.61 -16.11 6.71
C ALA A 21 5.27 -16.63 7.27
N MET A 22 4.20 -16.58 6.48
CA MET A 22 2.87 -17.09 6.85
C MET A 22 2.66 -18.59 6.53
N GLY A 23 3.64 -19.26 5.93
CA GLY A 23 3.57 -20.70 5.61
C GLY A 23 3.09 -21.02 4.20
N ASP A 24 3.74 -20.43 3.18
CA ASP A 24 3.47 -20.63 1.74
C ASP A 24 3.24 -22.10 1.33
N ASP A 25 2.02 -22.40 0.88
CA ASP A 25 1.55 -23.75 0.52
C ASP A 25 1.21 -23.90 -0.97
N GLY A 26 1.54 -22.92 -1.81
CA GLY A 26 1.37 -23.01 -3.26
C GLY A 26 0.25 -22.16 -3.86
N TRP A 27 -0.15 -21.07 -3.19
CA TRP A 27 -1.07 -20.05 -3.70
C TRP A 27 -0.71 -19.52 -5.10
N THR A 28 0.59 -19.53 -5.43
CA THR A 28 1.10 -19.10 -6.74
C THR A 28 0.55 -19.91 -7.91
N ARG A 29 0.04 -21.13 -7.69
CA ARG A 29 -0.58 -21.97 -8.72
C ARG A 29 -1.89 -21.41 -9.26
N ALA A 30 -2.58 -20.58 -8.48
CA ALA A 30 -3.84 -19.94 -8.86
C ALA A 30 -3.64 -18.71 -9.75
N LEU A 31 -2.39 -18.26 -9.94
CA LEU A 31 -2.06 -17.04 -10.67
C LEU A 31 -1.94 -17.27 -12.17
N SER A 32 -2.30 -16.24 -12.93
CA SER A 32 -2.02 -16.14 -14.36
C SER A 32 -0.53 -16.33 -14.65
N PRO A 33 -0.16 -16.82 -15.86
CA PRO A 33 1.24 -16.98 -16.24
C PRO A 33 2.05 -15.69 -16.10
N ASP A 34 1.48 -14.55 -16.45
CA ASP A 34 2.13 -13.24 -16.39
C ASP A 34 2.39 -12.81 -14.94
N THR A 35 1.41 -13.02 -14.05
CA THR A 35 1.58 -12.74 -12.62
C THR A 35 2.60 -13.68 -11.97
N ARG A 36 2.67 -14.95 -12.37
CA ARG A 36 3.73 -15.86 -11.91
C ARG A 36 5.11 -15.44 -12.39
N ALA A 37 5.23 -14.96 -13.63
CA ALA A 37 6.49 -14.44 -14.14
C ALA A 37 6.96 -13.21 -13.34
N ALA A 38 6.03 -12.32 -12.98
CA ALA A 38 6.32 -11.13 -12.17
C ALA A 38 6.89 -11.47 -10.78
N LEU A 39 6.45 -12.58 -10.16
CA LEU A 39 6.96 -13.03 -8.85
C LEU A 39 8.45 -13.41 -8.86
N SER A 40 9.00 -13.79 -10.01
CA SER A 40 10.39 -14.23 -10.15
C SER A 40 11.28 -13.22 -10.88
N ALA A 41 10.75 -12.03 -11.17
CA ALA A 41 11.43 -11.00 -11.94
C ALA A 41 12.48 -10.25 -11.11
N SER A 42 13.35 -9.49 -11.78
CA SER A 42 14.27 -8.59 -11.09
C SER A 42 13.50 -7.52 -10.32
N ALA A 43 14.10 -7.00 -9.23
CA ALA A 43 13.46 -6.00 -8.38
C ALA A 43 13.04 -4.73 -9.13
N ASP A 44 13.78 -4.35 -10.16
CA ASP A 44 13.54 -3.14 -10.97
C ASP A 44 12.62 -3.39 -12.17
N ALA A 45 12.22 -4.65 -12.42
CA ALA A 45 11.28 -4.97 -13.49
C ALA A 45 9.92 -4.31 -13.23
N LEU A 46 9.27 -3.85 -14.29
CA LEU A 46 8.08 -3.04 -14.21
C LEU A 46 6.84 -3.84 -14.66
N PHE A 47 5.78 -3.82 -13.84
CA PHE A 47 4.54 -4.56 -14.07
C PHE A 47 3.29 -3.69 -13.87
N PRO A 48 2.18 -4.03 -14.55
CA PRO A 48 0.86 -3.48 -14.24
C PRO A 48 0.43 -3.78 -12.79
N ASP A 49 -0.26 -2.86 -12.14
CA ASP A 49 -0.78 -3.02 -10.76
C ASP A 49 -1.81 -4.16 -10.68
N GLU A 50 -2.47 -4.47 -11.78
CA GLU A 50 -3.43 -5.56 -11.91
C GLU A 50 -2.79 -6.91 -11.57
N LEU A 51 -1.55 -7.14 -12.02
CA LEU A 51 -0.81 -8.37 -11.70
C LEU A 51 -0.44 -8.41 -10.21
N PHE A 52 -0.02 -7.29 -9.64
CA PHE A 52 0.29 -7.21 -8.20
C PHE A 52 -0.96 -7.44 -7.35
N LEU A 53 -2.10 -6.87 -7.75
CA LEU A 53 -3.36 -7.06 -7.06
C LEU A 53 -3.85 -8.51 -7.15
N GLU A 54 -3.75 -9.14 -8.32
CA GLU A 54 -4.05 -10.57 -8.50
C GLU A 54 -3.23 -11.41 -7.52
N ALA A 55 -1.91 -11.16 -7.46
CA ALA A 55 -1.01 -11.86 -6.56
C ALA A 55 -1.39 -11.66 -5.08
N LEU A 56 -1.64 -10.41 -4.69
CA LEU A 56 -2.00 -10.05 -3.31
C LEU A 56 -3.31 -10.70 -2.87
N VAL A 57 -4.33 -10.70 -3.72
CA VAL A 57 -5.64 -11.31 -3.42
C VAL A 57 -5.51 -12.83 -3.33
N ALA A 58 -4.83 -13.48 -4.27
CA ALA A 58 -4.65 -14.92 -4.26
C ALA A 58 -3.87 -15.39 -3.02
N ALA A 59 -2.80 -14.69 -2.65
CA ALA A 59 -2.03 -14.98 -1.45
C ALA A 59 -2.88 -14.80 -0.17
N ASP A 60 -3.63 -13.71 -0.06
CA ASP A 60 -4.44 -13.43 1.12
C ASP A 60 -5.63 -14.39 1.25
N ASP A 61 -6.25 -14.78 0.14
CA ASP A 61 -7.32 -15.77 0.15
C ASP A 61 -6.80 -17.16 0.58
N ALA A 62 -5.62 -17.56 0.09
CA ALA A 62 -5.02 -18.85 0.43
C ALA A 62 -4.49 -18.90 1.87
N LEU A 63 -3.71 -17.90 2.29
CA LEU A 63 -2.96 -17.94 3.54
C LEU A 63 -3.68 -17.28 4.72
N ALA A 64 -4.63 -16.39 4.45
CA ALA A 64 -5.35 -15.63 5.46
C ALA A 64 -6.88 -15.77 5.35
N GLY A 65 -7.37 -16.73 4.55
CA GLY A 65 -8.80 -17.00 4.37
C GLY A 65 -9.58 -15.83 3.78
N GLY A 66 -8.90 -14.88 3.15
CA GLY A 66 -9.52 -13.67 2.63
C GLY A 66 -9.91 -12.67 3.71
N SER A 67 -9.27 -12.70 4.88
CA SER A 67 -9.46 -11.71 5.95
C SER A 67 -8.79 -10.37 5.69
N GLY A 68 -7.79 -10.32 4.80
CA GLY A 68 -6.93 -9.15 4.60
C GLY A 68 -5.70 -9.11 5.49
N ALA A 69 -5.49 -10.11 6.35
CA ALA A 69 -4.34 -10.14 7.26
C ALA A 69 -3.00 -10.18 6.51
N LEU A 70 -2.92 -10.85 5.36
CA LEU A 70 -1.71 -10.87 4.56
C LEU A 70 -1.46 -9.50 3.92
N ALA A 71 -2.50 -8.84 3.40
CA ALA A 71 -2.34 -7.49 2.85
C ALA A 71 -1.90 -6.48 3.91
N THR A 72 -2.45 -6.57 5.12
CA THR A 72 -2.01 -5.79 6.27
C THR A 72 -0.53 -6.07 6.59
N ALA A 73 -0.14 -7.35 6.63
CA ALA A 73 1.25 -7.74 6.91
C ALA A 73 2.23 -7.22 5.84
N VAL A 74 1.84 -7.25 4.56
CA VAL A 74 2.62 -6.63 3.45
C VAL A 74 2.77 -5.12 3.66
N GLY A 75 1.69 -4.42 4.04
CA GLY A 75 1.74 -3.00 4.36
C GLY A 75 2.71 -2.68 5.50
N ARG A 76 2.67 -3.47 6.59
CA ARG A 76 3.58 -3.31 7.74
C ARG A 76 5.05 -3.58 7.35
N ALA A 77 5.31 -4.67 6.64
CA ALA A 77 6.66 -5.02 6.18
C ALA A 77 7.26 -3.92 5.27
N ARG A 78 6.43 -3.30 4.44
CA ARG A 78 6.82 -2.15 3.62
C ARG A 78 7.19 -0.92 4.47
N ALA A 79 6.42 -0.64 5.52
CA ALA A 79 6.75 0.45 6.44
C ALA A 79 8.04 0.19 7.21
N ASP A 80 8.28 -1.04 7.67
CA ASP A 80 9.55 -1.42 8.29
C ASP A 80 10.74 -1.20 7.35
N ALA A 81 10.58 -1.53 6.06
CA ALA A 81 11.64 -1.39 5.07
C ALA A 81 11.92 0.06 4.64
N LEU A 82 10.89 0.92 4.57
CA LEU A 82 10.99 2.26 3.99
C LEU A 82 10.94 3.38 5.03
N VAL A 83 10.07 3.26 6.03
CA VAL A 83 9.89 4.27 7.09
C VAL A 83 10.85 4.02 8.24
N GLY A 84 11.10 2.76 8.61
CA GLY A 84 12.03 2.40 9.70
C GLY A 84 13.39 3.10 9.60
N PRO A 85 14.08 3.06 8.45
CA PRO A 85 15.34 3.78 8.24
C PRO A 85 15.21 5.31 8.28
N ALA A 86 14.05 5.86 7.90
CA ALA A 86 13.78 7.29 7.85
C ALA A 86 13.31 7.87 9.20
N ALA A 87 12.78 7.04 10.10
CA ALA A 87 12.15 7.46 11.35
C ALA A 87 12.99 8.40 12.22
N PRO A 88 14.32 8.20 12.40
CA PRO A 88 15.15 9.13 13.18
C PRO A 88 15.14 10.56 12.64
N SER A 89 15.02 10.75 11.32
CA SER A 89 15.01 12.08 10.69
C SER A 89 13.68 12.82 10.86
N LEU A 90 12.62 12.10 11.25
CA LEU A 90 11.27 12.64 11.45
C LEU A 90 11.03 13.12 12.89
N GLY A 91 11.99 12.87 13.79
CA GLY A 91 12.03 13.50 15.12
C GLY A 91 10.88 13.13 16.05
N GLY A 92 10.24 11.97 15.85
CA GLY A 92 9.12 11.53 16.67
C GLY A 92 7.76 12.14 16.28
N ASP A 93 7.70 12.96 15.23
CA ASP A 93 6.49 13.67 14.84
C ASP A 93 5.68 12.87 13.79
N PRO A 94 4.54 12.26 14.17
CA PRO A 94 3.71 11.51 13.23
C PRO A 94 3.08 12.40 12.16
N PHE A 95 2.84 13.69 12.43
CA PHE A 95 2.36 14.63 11.41
C PHE A 95 3.41 14.92 10.36
N ARG A 96 4.66 15.08 10.79
CA ARG A 96 5.78 15.22 9.89
C ARG A 96 5.92 13.99 9.00
N PHE A 97 5.76 12.79 9.54
CA PHE A 97 5.69 11.56 8.73
C PHE A 97 4.56 11.65 7.68
N LEU A 98 3.33 11.90 8.11
CA LEU A 98 2.17 11.94 7.21
C LEU A 98 2.33 12.98 6.09
N LYS A 99 2.98 14.10 6.38
CA LYS A 99 3.19 15.21 5.44
C LYS A 99 4.38 15.01 4.51
N GLU A 100 5.51 14.54 5.03
CA GLU A 100 6.81 14.57 4.34
C GLU A 100 7.27 13.20 3.86
N ALA A 101 6.81 12.12 4.50
CA ALA A 101 7.33 10.77 4.30
C ALA A 101 6.25 9.72 3.96
N ALA A 102 4.96 10.03 4.04
CA ALA A 102 3.91 9.11 3.57
C ALA A 102 4.05 8.76 2.08
N SER A 103 4.69 9.64 1.29
CA SER A 103 5.03 9.36 -0.11
C SER A 103 6.08 8.25 -0.28
N LEU A 104 6.80 7.85 0.77
CA LEU A 104 7.67 6.67 0.74
C LEU A 104 6.87 5.41 0.42
N PHE A 105 5.55 5.41 0.65
CA PHE A 105 4.67 4.36 0.16
C PHE A 105 4.85 4.10 -1.35
N TYR A 106 5.27 5.10 -2.12
CA TYR A 106 5.49 5.03 -3.56
C TYR A 106 6.93 4.70 -3.96
N GLU A 107 7.86 4.62 -3.02
CA GLU A 107 9.25 4.29 -3.35
C GLU A 107 9.30 2.91 -4.00
N ARG A 108 10.01 2.78 -5.14
CA ARG A 108 9.99 1.55 -5.95
C ARG A 108 8.60 1.24 -6.52
N ARG A 109 7.78 2.25 -6.79
CA ARG A 109 6.56 2.13 -7.61
C ARG A 109 6.50 3.30 -8.60
N THR A 110 6.22 3.02 -9.86
CA THR A 110 6.37 4.00 -10.96
C THR A 110 5.20 4.97 -11.07
N ASN A 111 3.98 4.57 -10.69
CA ASN A 111 2.77 5.33 -11.06
C ASN A 111 2.04 6.04 -9.93
N TYR A 112 2.55 6.07 -8.71
CA TYR A 112 1.81 6.70 -7.61
C TYR A 112 2.22 8.14 -7.33
N GLY A 113 1.23 9.04 -7.28
CA GLY A 113 1.42 10.50 -7.21
C GLY A 113 1.44 11.05 -5.79
N ALA A 114 1.63 12.37 -5.66
CA ALA A 114 1.78 13.07 -4.36
C ALA A 114 0.71 12.72 -3.32
N ALA A 115 1.15 12.51 -2.08
CA ALA A 115 0.29 12.46 -0.92
C ALA A 115 -0.12 13.89 -0.52
N SER A 116 -1.39 14.12 -0.15
CA SER A 116 -1.82 15.39 0.44
C SER A 116 -2.40 15.15 1.81
N VAL A 117 -2.05 16.00 2.77
CA VAL A 117 -2.67 16.03 4.11
C VAL A 117 -3.58 17.25 4.20
N GLU A 118 -4.82 17.03 4.59
CA GLU A 118 -5.76 18.09 4.98
C GLU A 118 -6.02 17.99 6.48
N LEU A 119 -5.97 19.14 7.16
CA LEU A 119 -6.30 19.23 8.57
C LEU A 119 -7.75 19.70 8.70
N VAL A 120 -8.58 18.89 9.35
CA VAL A 120 -9.86 19.29 9.89
C VAL A 120 -9.72 19.42 11.41
N PRO A 121 -10.60 20.16 12.12
CA PRO A 121 -10.34 20.60 13.50
C PRO A 121 -9.90 19.54 14.52
N ARG A 122 -10.16 18.25 14.27
CA ARG A 122 -9.76 17.13 15.14
C ARG A 122 -9.07 15.99 14.40
N LYS A 123 -8.86 16.10 13.08
CA LYS A 123 -8.41 14.98 12.24
C LYS A 123 -7.44 15.41 11.14
N ALA A 124 -6.52 14.51 10.80
CA ALA A 124 -5.75 14.59 9.56
C ALA A 124 -6.36 13.65 8.52
N ILE A 125 -6.67 14.18 7.35
CA ILE A 125 -7.09 13.41 6.18
C ILE A 125 -5.91 13.31 5.23
N LEU A 126 -5.32 12.12 5.15
CA LEU A 126 -4.29 11.80 4.17
C LEU A 126 -4.92 11.23 2.91
N ARG A 127 -4.49 11.72 1.75
CA ARG A 127 -4.88 11.21 0.44
C ARG A 127 -3.69 10.53 -0.21
N LEU A 128 -3.81 9.24 -0.48
CA LEU A 128 -2.85 8.49 -1.29
C LEU A 128 -3.39 8.27 -2.69
N VAL A 129 -2.65 8.72 -3.69
CA VAL A 129 -2.99 8.58 -5.10
C VAL A 129 -2.52 7.22 -5.61
N VAL A 130 -3.46 6.37 -6.00
CA VAL A 130 -3.19 5.01 -6.49
C VAL A 130 -3.86 4.77 -7.83
N SER A 131 -3.43 3.73 -8.53
CA SER A 131 -4.13 3.27 -9.73
C SER A 131 -5.55 2.82 -9.41
N GLU A 132 -6.41 2.84 -10.42
CA GLU A 132 -7.76 2.28 -10.28
C GLU A 132 -7.73 0.82 -9.83
N ALA A 133 -6.76 0.01 -10.26
CA ALA A 133 -6.63 -1.38 -9.84
C ALA A 133 -6.54 -1.51 -8.31
N LEU A 134 -5.68 -0.73 -7.67
CA LEU A 134 -5.57 -0.73 -6.20
C LEU A 134 -6.73 -0.03 -5.47
N ALA A 135 -7.57 0.73 -6.17
CA ALA A 135 -8.68 1.49 -5.59
C ALA A 135 -10.08 0.95 -5.90
N ARG A 136 -10.25 0.09 -6.92
CA ARG A 136 -11.57 -0.33 -7.42
C ARG A 136 -12.45 -0.90 -6.28
N ARG A 137 -13.66 -0.32 -6.17
CA ARG A 137 -14.82 -0.68 -5.30
C ARG A 137 -15.21 -2.16 -5.44
N LEU A 138 -15.93 -2.85 -4.55
CA LEU A 138 -16.44 -2.67 -3.18
C LEU A 138 -17.09 -4.01 -2.80
N GLY A 139 -16.62 -4.61 -1.72
CA GLY A 139 -17.04 -5.90 -1.16
C GLY A 139 -16.04 -6.33 -0.10
N ALA A 140 -16.26 -7.43 0.61
CA ALA A 140 -15.50 -7.83 1.81
C ALA A 140 -13.97 -8.05 1.63
N ARG A 141 -13.39 -7.80 0.44
CA ARG A 141 -12.00 -8.16 0.10
C ARG A 141 -11.23 -7.09 -0.69
N ASN A 142 -11.32 -5.81 -0.31
CA ASN A 142 -10.48 -4.77 -0.92
C ASN A 142 -9.10 -4.69 -0.24
N ARG A 143 -8.03 -5.15 -0.90
CA ARG A 143 -6.68 -5.28 -0.30
C ARG A 143 -5.80 -4.04 -0.43
N GLY A 144 -6.02 -3.20 -1.44
CA GLY A 144 -5.25 -1.96 -1.62
C GLY A 144 -5.34 -1.01 -0.42
N PRO A 145 -6.55 -0.69 0.09
CA PRO A 145 -6.70 0.14 1.27
C PRO A 145 -6.14 -0.49 2.55
N LEU A 146 -6.22 -1.81 2.71
CA LEU A 146 -5.66 -2.50 3.87
C LEU A 146 -4.13 -2.41 3.88
N LEU A 147 -3.50 -2.67 2.73
CA LEU A 147 -2.07 -2.55 2.56
C LEU A 147 -1.60 -1.11 2.83
N ALA A 148 -2.27 -0.12 2.23
CA ALA A 148 -1.92 1.29 2.40
C ALA A 148 -2.17 1.78 3.84
N GLY A 149 -3.30 1.41 4.44
CA GLY A 149 -3.62 1.74 5.83
C GLY A 149 -2.58 1.16 6.80
N ALA A 150 -2.27 -0.13 6.66
CA ALA A 150 -1.28 -0.80 7.50
C ALA A 150 0.13 -0.22 7.36
N PHE A 151 0.51 0.23 6.16
CA PHE A 151 1.75 0.98 5.95
C PHE A 151 1.77 2.29 6.76
N LEU A 152 0.67 3.05 6.72
CA LEU A 152 0.59 4.33 7.42
C LEU A 152 0.56 4.16 8.94
N GLU A 153 -0.25 3.23 9.45
CA GLU A 153 -0.33 2.92 10.88
C GLU A 153 1.04 2.47 11.41
N ARG A 154 1.72 1.58 10.69
CA ARG A 154 3.06 1.13 11.07
C ARG A 154 4.09 2.24 10.95
N GLY A 155 3.98 3.11 9.94
CA GLY A 155 4.86 4.26 9.78
C GLY A 155 4.74 5.25 10.95
N VAL A 156 3.51 5.54 11.40
CA VAL A 156 3.26 6.33 12.62
C VAL A 156 3.85 5.64 13.84
N GLU A 157 3.59 4.34 14.03
CA GLU A 157 4.14 3.55 15.14
C GLU A 157 5.67 3.60 15.20
N LEU A 158 6.34 3.46 14.06
CA LEU A 158 7.80 3.53 13.96
C LEU A 158 8.37 4.92 14.29
N VAL A 159 7.59 5.98 14.05
CA VAL A 159 8.03 7.37 14.25
C VAL A 159 7.72 7.83 15.68
N SER A 160 6.46 7.75 16.11
CA SER A 160 6.02 8.29 17.40
C SER A 160 6.12 7.28 18.55
N GLY A 161 6.27 5.98 18.26
CA GLY A 161 6.15 4.91 19.27
C GLY A 161 4.71 4.64 19.71
N THR A 162 3.71 5.35 19.16
CA THR A 162 2.29 5.17 19.46
C THR A 162 1.54 4.61 18.25
N THR A 163 0.53 3.77 18.50
CA THR A 163 -0.32 3.26 17.42
C THR A 163 -1.49 4.20 17.21
N GLN A 164 -1.59 4.80 16.03
CA GLN A 164 -2.77 5.56 15.62
C GLN A 164 -3.46 4.84 14.48
N ALA A 165 -4.75 4.56 14.65
CA ALA A 165 -5.53 3.86 13.64
C ALA A 165 -5.77 4.75 12.41
N ALA A 166 -5.55 4.21 11.22
CA ALA A 166 -5.82 4.87 9.95
C ALA A 166 -7.20 4.44 9.45
N ARG A 167 -8.22 5.27 9.65
CA ARG A 167 -9.57 4.94 9.19
C ARG A 167 -9.70 5.22 7.70
N TYR A 168 -9.86 4.18 6.89
CA TYR A 168 -10.22 4.37 5.48
C TYR A 168 -11.63 4.96 5.36
N ILE A 169 -11.75 6.17 4.81
CA ILE A 169 -13.01 6.91 4.70
C ILE A 169 -13.57 6.95 3.27
N GLY A 170 -12.93 6.24 2.34
CA GLY A 170 -13.41 6.05 0.98
C GLY A 170 -12.39 6.48 -0.08
N HIS A 171 -12.89 6.58 -1.30
CA HIS A 171 -12.10 7.04 -2.44
C HIS A 171 -12.78 8.23 -3.11
N ALA A 172 -11.96 9.20 -3.50
CA ALA A 172 -12.40 10.31 -4.34
C ALA A 172 -11.73 10.16 -5.72
N PRO A 173 -12.49 10.24 -6.83
CA PRO A 173 -11.88 10.32 -8.14
C PRO A 173 -10.95 11.53 -8.18
N ARG A 174 -9.72 11.33 -8.65
CA ARG A 174 -8.80 12.43 -8.92
C ARG A 174 -8.98 12.80 -10.39
N ILE A 175 -9.20 14.08 -10.69
CA ILE A 175 -9.19 14.61 -12.06
C ILE A 175 -7.72 14.78 -12.51
N ASP A 176 -6.88 13.76 -12.27
CA ASP A 176 -5.52 13.71 -12.79
C ASP A 176 -5.36 12.38 -13.52
N THR A 177 -4.86 12.46 -14.74
CA THR A 177 -4.32 11.33 -15.47
C THR A 177 -2.83 11.28 -15.22
N ARG A 178 -2.32 10.19 -14.63
CA ARG A 178 -0.89 9.93 -14.66
C ARG A 178 -0.64 8.88 -15.73
N PHE A 179 0.18 9.23 -16.72
CA PHE A 179 0.40 8.41 -17.90
C PHE A 179 -0.93 8.01 -18.57
N GLU A 180 -1.84 8.95 -18.84
CA GLU A 180 -3.12 8.68 -19.52
C GLU A 180 -4.08 7.71 -18.78
N ARG A 181 -3.76 7.27 -17.55
CA ARG A 181 -4.63 6.42 -16.72
C ARG A 181 -5.29 7.23 -15.60
N PRO A 182 -6.58 6.98 -15.28
CA PRO A 182 -7.25 7.63 -14.16
C PRO A 182 -6.61 7.19 -12.85
N MET A 183 -6.30 8.16 -12.00
CA MET A 183 -5.82 7.91 -10.64
C MET A 183 -6.93 8.15 -9.63
N VAL A 184 -6.86 7.45 -8.51
CA VAL A 184 -7.87 7.52 -7.45
C VAL A 184 -7.20 7.89 -6.14
N ASN A 185 -7.85 8.74 -5.34
CA ASN A 185 -7.40 9.04 -3.99
C ASN A 185 -7.97 8.01 -3.03
N LEU A 186 -7.14 7.20 -2.39
CA LEU A 186 -7.50 6.52 -1.14
C LEU A 186 -7.41 7.55 -0.01
N MET A 187 -8.50 7.74 0.71
CA MET A 187 -8.58 8.71 1.81
C MET A 187 -8.53 7.97 3.14
N PHE A 188 -7.55 8.33 3.95
CA PHE A 188 -7.36 7.83 5.30
C PHE A 188 -7.49 8.98 6.29
N GLU A 189 -8.17 8.72 7.39
CA GLU A 189 -8.41 9.67 8.46
C GLU A 189 -7.65 9.20 9.70
N PHE A 190 -6.91 10.12 10.31
CA PHE A 190 -6.21 9.96 11.57
C PHE A 190 -6.79 10.94 12.57
N ASP A 191 -7.05 10.49 13.79
CA ASP A 191 -7.44 11.41 14.86
C ASP A 191 -6.19 12.19 15.33
N LEU A 192 -6.32 13.51 15.45
CA LEU A 192 -5.26 14.37 16.00
C LEU A 192 -5.26 14.36 17.53
N ASP A 193 -6.35 13.86 18.11
CA ASP A 193 -6.58 13.85 19.55
C ASP A 193 -6.06 12.55 20.15
N GLU A 194 -4.77 12.55 20.48
CA GLU A 194 -4.25 11.78 21.61
C GLU A 194 -3.44 12.74 22.49
N SER A 195 -4.13 13.27 23.50
CA SER A 195 -3.56 13.68 24.78
C SER A 195 -2.92 12.51 25.51
#